data_AF-A0A914YGH7-F1
#
_entry.id   AF-A0A914YGH7-F1
#
_cell.length_a   1.000
_cell.length_b   1.000
_cell.length_c   1.000
_cell.angle_alpha   90.00
_cell.angle_beta   90.00
_cell.angle_gamma   90.00
#
_symmetry.space_group_name_H-M   'P 1'
#
loop_
_entity.id
_entity.type
_entity.pdbx_description
1 polymer ?
#
loop_
_entity_poly.entity_id
_entity_poly.type
_entity_poly.pdbx_seq_one_letter_code
_entity_poly.pdbx_strand_id
1 'polypeptide(L)'
;MTPEQVRWGFENLNLDEARLKELGFEGIMRPVKTSCNNHMGDDWARIVQWDGSKFDVVSDWYQSDKKFVDPLVKEMSAKYAAEKKITPRTCEG
;
A
#
# COMPACT_ATOMS: atom_id res chain seq x y z
N MET A 1 4.23 18.63 -14.17
CA MET A 1 3.28 18.03 -13.20
C MET A 1 3.23 18.92 -11.97
N THR A 2 2.05 19.30 -11.52
CA THR A 2 1.87 20.03 -10.25
C THR A 2 1.81 19.05 -9.07
N PRO A 3 2.01 19.51 -7.82
CA PRO A 3 1.85 18.67 -6.64
C PRO A 3 0.46 17.99 -6.55
N GLU A 4 -0.59 18.69 -6.97
CA GLU A 4 -1.95 18.18 -6.98
C GLU A 4 -2.13 17.05 -8.00
N GLN A 5 -1.51 17.18 -9.18
CA GLN A 5 -1.51 16.14 -10.20
C GLN A 5 -0.73 14.90 -9.74
N VAL A 6 0.40 15.10 -9.06
CA VAL A 6 1.19 14.00 -8.48
C VAL A 6 0.37 13.25 -7.44
N ARG A 7 -0.23 13.99 -6.48
CA ARG A 7 -1.10 13.40 -5.45
C ARG A 7 -2.25 12.64 -6.08
N TRP A 8 -2.95 13.24 -7.05
CA TRP A 8 -4.06 12.59 -7.72
C TRP A 8 -3.63 11.28 -8.40
N GLY A 9 -2.48 11.27 -9.09
CA GLY A 9 -1.93 10.06 -9.69
C GLY A 9 -1.65 8.96 -8.67
N PHE A 10 -1.03 9.30 -7.54
CA PHE A 10 -0.78 8.34 -6.46
C PHE A 10 -2.04 7.93 -5.70
N GLU A 11 -3.08 8.76 -5.63
CA GLU A 11 -4.39 8.43 -5.05
C GLU A 11 -5.30 7.71 -6.07
N ASN A 12 -4.85 7.46 -7.31
CA ASN A 12 -5.62 6.74 -8.33
C ASN A 12 -4.78 5.65 -9.03
N LEU A 13 -3.67 5.25 -8.42
CA LEU A 13 -2.83 4.20 -8.95
C LEU A 13 -3.62 2.89 -8.95
N ASN A 14 -3.62 2.21 -10.09
CA ASN A 14 -4.24 0.90 -10.26
C ASN A 14 -3.32 0.03 -11.10
N LEU A 15 -2.47 -0.75 -10.44
CA LEU A 15 -1.59 -1.74 -11.06
C LEU A 15 -2.20 -3.11 -10.84
N ASP A 16 -3.03 -3.55 -11.79
CA ASP A 16 -3.58 -4.90 -11.80
C ASP A 16 -2.56 -5.93 -12.31
N GLU A 17 -2.90 -7.22 -12.26
CA GLU A 17 -2.01 -8.30 -12.68
C GLU A 17 -1.58 -8.15 -14.15
N ALA A 18 -2.49 -7.72 -15.04
CA ALA A 18 -2.19 -7.52 -16.45
C ALA A 18 -1.17 -6.40 -16.65
N ARG A 19 -1.34 -5.28 -15.95
CA ARG A 19 -0.40 -4.15 -16.00
C ARG A 19 0.96 -4.51 -15.41
N LEU A 20 0.98 -5.25 -14.30
CA LEU A 20 2.23 -5.74 -13.72
C LEU A 20 2.98 -6.69 -14.66
N LYS A 21 2.25 -7.56 -15.36
CA LYS A 21 2.83 -8.43 -16.39
C LYS A 21 3.42 -7.65 -17.56
N GLU A 22 2.70 -6.68 -18.10
CA GLU A 22 3.18 -5.82 -19.18
C GLU A 22 4.46 -5.07 -18.78
N LEU A 23 4.55 -4.65 -17.51
CA LEU A 23 5.70 -3.94 -16.97
C LEU A 23 6.86 -4.86 -16.52
N GLY A 24 6.70 -6.19 -16.60
CA GLY A 24 7.73 -7.16 -16.20
C GLY A 24 7.86 -7.40 -14.69
N PHE A 25 6.82 -7.05 -13.91
CA PHE A 25 6.76 -7.25 -12.46
C PHE A 25 5.96 -8.47 -12.01
N GLU A 26 5.50 -9.31 -12.95
CA GLU A 26 4.81 -10.56 -12.66
C GLU A 26 5.64 -11.44 -11.70
N GLY A 27 5.04 -11.88 -10.59
CA GLY A 27 5.71 -12.68 -9.56
C GLY A 27 6.68 -11.92 -8.64
N ILE A 28 6.99 -10.64 -8.93
CA ILE A 28 7.81 -9.78 -8.06
C ILE A 28 6.93 -9.06 -7.04
N MET A 29 5.78 -8.54 -7.47
CA MET A 29 4.81 -7.85 -6.63
C MET A 29 3.38 -8.30 -6.92
N ARG A 30 2.49 -8.10 -5.95
CA ARG A 30 1.05 -8.30 -6.09
C ARG A 30 0.39 -7.02 -6.63
N PRO A 31 -0.85 -7.09 -7.15
CA PRO A 31 -1.61 -5.91 -7.54
C PRO A 31 -1.63 -4.83 -6.45
N VAL A 32 -1.48 -3.58 -6.86
CA VAL A 32 -1.50 -2.42 -5.96
C VAL A 32 -2.52 -1.43 -6.48
N LYS A 33 -3.48 -1.08 -5.62
CA LYS A 33 -4.46 -0.04 -5.89
C LYS A 33 -4.59 0.89 -4.70
N THR A 34 -4.35 2.17 -4.91
CA THR A 34 -4.45 3.20 -3.88
C THR A 34 -5.65 4.11 -4.13
N SER A 35 -6.01 4.86 -3.10
CA SER A 35 -7.14 5.80 -3.07
C SER A 35 -6.88 6.88 -2.02
N CYS A 36 -7.65 7.96 -2.02
CA CYS A 36 -7.57 9.00 -0.97
C CYS A 36 -7.70 8.41 0.46
N ASN A 37 -8.52 7.38 0.64
CA ASN A 37 -8.69 6.71 1.94
C ASN A 37 -7.69 5.56 2.19
N ASN A 38 -6.87 5.21 1.20
CA ASN A 38 -5.87 4.14 1.30
C ASN A 38 -4.61 4.47 0.49
N HIS A 39 -3.64 5.09 1.15
CA HIS A 39 -2.34 5.42 0.55
C HIS A 39 -1.33 4.26 0.53
N MET A 40 -1.64 3.13 1.18
CA MET A 40 -0.78 1.94 1.19
C MET A 40 -1.07 1.06 -0.02
N GLY A 41 -2.35 0.94 -0.37
CA GLY A 41 -2.86 0.00 -1.35
C GLY A 41 -3.14 -1.35 -0.71
N ASP A 42 -2.29 -2.33 -0.97
CA ASP A 42 -2.38 -3.65 -0.33
C ASP A 42 -1.09 -3.96 0.45
N ASP A 43 -1.15 -4.89 1.40
CA ASP A 43 -0.06 -5.17 2.36
C ASP A 43 0.45 -6.62 2.29
N TRP A 44 0.43 -7.17 1.09
CA TRP A 44 1.04 -8.46 0.81
C TRP A 44 2.55 -8.41 0.98
N ALA A 45 3.09 -9.37 1.71
CA ALA A 45 4.50 -9.57 1.92
C ALA A 45 4.88 -11.03 1.70
N ARG A 46 6.17 -11.29 1.51
CA ARG A 46 6.75 -12.64 1.46
C ARG A 46 8.06 -12.65 2.21
N ILE A 47 8.44 -13.82 2.72
CA ILE A 47 9.70 -14.01 3.41
C ILE A 47 10.78 -14.28 2.37
N VAL A 48 11.79 -13.42 2.39
CA VAL A 48 13.02 -13.59 1.63
C VAL A 48 14.13 -13.89 2.62
N GLN A 49 14.76 -15.04 2.50
CA GLN A 49 15.78 -15.54 3.42
C GLN A 49 17.15 -15.55 2.76
N TRP A 50 18.17 -15.10 3.51
CA TRP A 50 19.57 -15.25 3.14
C TRP A 50 20.06 -16.66 3.48
N ASP A 51 20.62 -17.38 2.50
CA ASP A 51 21.13 -18.75 2.67
C ASP A 51 22.64 -18.83 3.00
N GLY A 52 23.33 -17.69 3.02
CA GLY A 52 24.80 -17.62 3.13
C GLY A 52 25.49 -17.15 1.84
N SER A 53 24.80 -17.19 0.71
CA SER A 53 25.32 -16.84 -0.62
C SER A 53 24.37 -16.01 -1.48
N LYS A 54 23.05 -16.20 -1.31
CA LYS A 54 21.99 -15.49 -2.04
C LYS A 54 20.74 -15.34 -1.18
N PHE A 55 19.82 -14.52 -1.68
CA PHE A 55 18.48 -14.35 -1.13
C PHE A 55 17.49 -15.22 -1.92
N ASP A 56 16.78 -16.08 -1.21
CA ASP A 56 15.73 -16.93 -1.78
C ASP A 56 14.36 -16.57 -1.18
N VAL A 57 13.31 -16.61 -2.01
CA VAL A 57 11.93 -16.53 -1.52
C VAL A 57 11.57 -17.89 -0.94
N VAL A 58 11.25 -17.94 0.35
CA VAL A 58 11.02 -19.20 1.09
C VAL A 58 9.59 -19.34 1.60
N SER A 59 8.70 -18.43 1.21
CA SER A 59 7.29 -18.49 1.57
C SER A 59 6.39 -18.11 0.41
N ASP A 60 5.12 -18.50 0.53
CA ASP A 60 4.03 -17.87 -0.22
C ASP A 60 3.80 -16.43 0.28
N TRP A 61 2.76 -15.80 -0.27
CA TRP A 61 2.31 -14.48 0.13
C TRP A 61 1.54 -14.52 1.45
N TYR A 62 1.85 -13.57 2.32
CA TYR A 62 1.12 -13.29 3.55
C TYR A 62 0.49 -11.91 3.46
N GLN A 63 -0.70 -11.75 4.01
CA GLN A 63 -1.39 -10.47 4.12
C GLN A 63 -1.59 -10.15 5.60
N SER A 64 -1.61 -8.86 5.94
CA SER A 64 -1.97 -8.48 7.30
C SER A 64 -3.46 -8.71 7.55
N ASP A 65 -3.81 -9.10 8.78
CA ASP A 65 -5.22 -9.20 9.15
C ASP A 65 -5.75 -7.80 9.52
N LYS A 66 -6.51 -7.25 8.57
CA LYS A 66 -7.14 -5.93 8.66
C LYS A 66 -8.05 -5.78 9.89
N LYS A 67 -8.60 -6.87 10.42
CA LYS A 67 -9.40 -6.84 11.65
C LYS A 67 -8.63 -6.24 12.83
N PHE A 68 -7.31 -6.46 12.87
CA PHE A 68 -6.46 -5.92 13.92
C PHE A 68 -5.80 -4.61 13.52
N VAL A 69 -5.43 -4.45 12.24
CA VAL A 69 -4.65 -3.29 11.78
C VAL A 69 -5.52 -2.06 11.52
N ASP A 70 -6.69 -2.21 10.90
CA ASP A 70 -7.54 -1.07 10.51
C ASP A 70 -8.00 -0.20 11.70
N PRO A 71 -8.40 -0.78 12.86
CA PRO A 71 -8.72 0.01 14.04
C PRO A 71 -7.54 0.87 14.50
N LEU A 72 -6.32 0.32 14.49
CA LEU A 72 -5.11 1.03 14.88
C LEU A 72 -4.78 2.15 13.90
N VAL A 73 -4.90 1.91 12.59
CA VAL A 73 -4.69 2.95 11.57
C VAL A 73 -5.67 4.11 11.78
N LYS A 74 -6.96 3.81 12.02
CA LYS A 74 -7.98 4.83 12.26
C LYS A 74 -7.73 5.61 13.54
N GLU A 75 -7.42 4.93 14.64
CA GLU A 75 -7.15 5.56 15.93
C GLU A 75 -5.93 6.48 15.85
N MET A 76 -4.81 5.96 15.34
CA MET A 76 -3.54 6.69 15.34
C MET A 76 -3.55 7.86 14.36
N SER A 77 -4.21 7.72 13.19
CA SER A 77 -4.38 8.83 12.25
C SER A 77 -5.28 9.93 12.82
N ALA A 78 -6.38 9.58 13.50
CA ALA A 78 -7.26 10.54 14.15
C ALA A 78 -6.55 11.28 15.31
N LYS A 79 -5.78 10.56 16.12
CA LYS A 79 -4.96 11.13 17.18
C LYS A 79 -3.94 12.13 16.63
N TYR A 80 -3.21 11.74 15.59
CA TYR A 80 -2.25 12.63 14.93
C TYR A 80 -2.92 13.89 14.37
N ALA A 81 -4.07 13.74 13.71
CA ALA A 81 -4.82 14.86 13.17
C ALA A 81 -5.25 15.85 14.27
N ALA A 82 -5.74 15.35 15.41
CA ALA A 82 -6.11 16.17 16.56
C ALA A 82 -4.90 16.92 17.14
N GLU A 83 -3.78 16.22 17.40
CA GLU A 83 -2.55 16.81 17.95
C GLU A 83 -1.97 17.91 17.06
N LYS A 84 -2.05 17.73 15.74
CA LYS A 84 -1.53 18.67 14.74
C LYS A 84 -2.57 19.68 14.26
N LYS A 85 -3.79 19.64 14.79
CA LYS A 85 -4.92 20.51 14.37
C LYS A 85 -5.17 20.41 12.85
N ILE A 86 -5.06 19.21 12.30
CA ILE A 86 -5.33 18.91 10.89
C ILE A 86 -6.80 18.52 10.77
N THR A 87 -7.53 19.19 9.88
CA THR A 87 -8.86 18.75 9.46
C THR A 87 -8.72 17.62 8.43
N PRO A 88 -9.22 16.40 8.72
CA PRO A 88 -9.19 15.32 7.74
C PRO A 88 -9.93 15.71 6.45
N ARG A 89 -9.41 15.28 5.31
CA ARG A 89 -10.06 15.49 4.01
C ARG A 89 -11.30 14.61 3.90
N THR A 90 -12.33 15.12 3.24
CA THR A 90 -13.37 14.27 2.67
C THR A 90 -12.77 13.60 1.44
N CYS A 91 -12.66 12.27 1.48
CA CYS A 91 -12.32 11.50 0.29
C CYS A 91 -13.59 11.30 -0.53
N GLU A 92 -13.70 12.03 -1.63
CA GLU A 92 -14.69 11.75 -2.65
C GLU A 92 -14.22 10.51 -3.41
N GLY A 93 -15.11 9.52 -3.53
CA GLY A 93 -14.85 8.25 -4.22
C GLY A 93 -15.08 8.37 -5.72
#